data_AF-A0A832X709-F1
#
_entry.id   AF-A0A832X709-F1
#
_cell.length_a   1.000
_cell.length_b   1.000
_cell.length_c   1.000
_cell.angle_alpha   90.00
_cell.angle_beta   90.00
_cell.angle_gamma   90.00
#
_symmetry.space_group_name_H-M   'P 1'
#
loop_
_entity.id
_entity.type
_entity.pdbx_description
1 polymer ?
#
loop_
_entity_poly.entity_id
_entity_poly.type
_entity_poly.pdbx_seq_one_letter_code
_entity_poly.pdbx_strand_id
1 'polypeptide(L)'
;MTAIFLSCLLRKEYQTQTLLYKDVPIQSVDPKVAKGQKTAHVATLTYNEAHKASMMGMKIVQNPAIAMARQCSQPLFVVPIDEPEKSSVIQGQIKEGDIVKCLTGKAGCAILSMNDEKSRSLEDMLRIWEHRNDFMDLGAETLETGESIRDFLFLDSDFLRKNEERLKGFDEGLKIEYGLGVVTLIGDRMKDSPGVASIAISAIKGINIKRGIFAPHTSQIIIVVEDKSVNAAMAAIHLKRDEMNHLPSKKAPKRIN
;
A
#
# COMPACT_ATOMS: atom_id res chain seq x y z
N MET A 1 5.58 2.74 -19.15
CA MET A 1 5.66 1.37 -19.72
C MET A 1 6.76 1.25 -20.76
N THR A 2 6.69 1.98 -21.88
CA THR A 2 7.60 1.83 -23.03
C THR A 2 9.09 1.89 -22.67
N ALA A 3 9.52 2.87 -21.87
CA ALA A 3 10.92 3.00 -21.45
C ALA A 3 11.45 1.76 -20.70
N ILE A 4 10.62 1.18 -19.81
CA ILE A 4 10.96 -0.02 -19.06
C ILE A 4 11.08 -1.20 -20.02
N PHE A 5 10.10 -1.40 -20.89
CA PHE A 5 10.10 -2.49 -21.85
C PHE A 5 11.35 -2.47 -22.74
N LEU A 6 11.69 -1.30 -23.30
CA LEU A 6 12.89 -1.12 -24.11
C LEU A 6 14.16 -1.42 -23.31
N SER A 7 14.30 -0.90 -22.09
CA SER A 7 15.47 -1.18 -21.25
C SER A 7 15.61 -2.67 -20.90
N CYS A 8 14.49 -3.38 -20.70
CA CYS A 8 14.47 -4.82 -20.42
C CYS A 8 14.88 -5.64 -21.65
N LEU A 9 14.49 -5.24 -22.85
CA LEU A 9 14.90 -5.88 -24.10
C LEU A 9 16.40 -5.67 -24.36
N LEU A 10 16.86 -4.42 -24.26
CA LEU A 10 18.23 -4.03 -24.60
C LEU A 10 19.26 -4.49 -23.57
N ARG A 11 18.84 -4.77 -22.33
CA ARG A 11 19.69 -5.29 -21.24
C ARG A 11 20.51 -6.53 -21.62
N LYS A 12 20.03 -7.34 -22.58
CA LYS A 12 20.74 -8.55 -23.01
C LYS A 12 22.09 -8.23 -23.67
N GLU A 13 22.17 -7.11 -24.36
CA GLU A 13 23.33 -6.70 -25.16
C GLU A 13 24.03 -5.45 -24.59
N TYR A 14 23.32 -4.64 -23.81
CA TYR A 14 23.80 -3.36 -23.30
C TYR A 14 23.59 -3.23 -21.79
N GLN A 15 24.42 -2.42 -21.14
CA GLN A 15 24.14 -1.98 -19.79
C GLN A 15 23.07 -0.88 -19.83
N THR A 16 21.86 -1.19 -19.37
CA THR A 16 20.71 -0.29 -19.46
C THR A 16 20.25 0.21 -18.08
N GLN A 17 19.82 1.47 -18.05
CA GLN A 17 19.15 2.07 -16.89
C GLN A 17 17.83 2.68 -17.34
N THR A 18 16.83 2.68 -16.45
CA THR A 18 15.53 3.26 -16.74
C THR A 18 15.31 4.50 -15.88
N LEU A 19 15.40 5.67 -16.50
CA LEU A 19 15.13 6.95 -15.85
C LEU A 19 13.71 7.41 -16.16
N LEU A 20 12.95 7.73 -15.12
CA LEU A 20 11.57 8.20 -15.18
C LEU A 20 11.53 9.60 -14.57
N TYR A 21 11.47 10.61 -15.44
CA TYR A 21 11.45 12.00 -15.01
C TYR A 21 10.08 12.40 -14.45
N LYS A 22 10.09 13.20 -13.38
CA LYS A 22 8.90 13.70 -12.69
C LYS A 22 9.12 15.12 -12.16
N ASP A 23 8.03 15.80 -11.89
CA ASP A 23 8.09 17.16 -11.33
C ASP A 23 8.63 17.18 -9.90
N VAL A 24 8.30 16.16 -9.09
CA VAL A 24 8.65 16.11 -7.66
C VAL A 24 9.31 14.79 -7.27
N PRO A 25 10.24 14.81 -6.29
CA PRO A 25 10.77 13.60 -5.67
C PRO A 25 9.72 12.80 -4.91
N ILE A 26 10.00 11.52 -4.68
CA ILE A 26 9.18 10.68 -3.81
C ILE A 26 9.37 11.16 -2.36
N GLN A 27 8.29 11.58 -1.73
CA GLN A 27 8.29 12.07 -0.35
C GLN A 27 7.70 11.04 0.63
N SER A 28 8.04 11.15 1.91
CA SER A 28 7.53 10.28 2.98
C SER A 28 6.01 10.36 3.17
N VAL A 29 5.38 11.42 2.69
CA VAL A 29 3.92 11.65 2.65
C VAL A 29 3.63 12.72 1.61
N ASP A 30 2.40 12.80 1.09
CA ASP A 30 2.00 13.91 0.21
C ASP A 30 2.16 15.26 0.95
N PRO A 31 3.02 16.18 0.47
CA PRO A 31 3.23 17.48 1.09
C PRO A 31 1.94 18.31 1.24
N LYS A 32 0.93 18.07 0.39
CA LYS A 32 -0.37 18.76 0.47
C LYS A 32 -1.19 18.32 1.68
N VAL A 33 -0.98 17.09 2.18
CA VAL A 33 -1.68 16.57 3.34
C VAL A 33 -0.95 16.94 4.63
N ALA A 34 0.38 16.87 4.61
CA ALA A 34 1.20 17.13 5.79
C ALA A 34 1.50 18.63 6.01
N LYS A 35 0.57 19.54 5.69
CA LYS A 35 0.80 21.01 5.71
C LYS A 35 1.52 21.46 7.00
N GLY A 36 2.75 21.97 6.85
CA GLY A 36 3.58 22.47 7.96
C GLY A 36 4.50 21.43 8.62
N GLN A 37 4.39 20.15 8.25
CA GLN A 37 5.30 19.10 8.70
C GLN A 37 6.50 18.97 7.76
N LYS A 38 7.66 18.57 8.29
CA LYS A 38 8.81 18.22 7.47
C LYS A 38 8.54 16.89 6.77
N THR A 39 8.52 16.88 5.44
CA THR A 39 8.52 15.64 4.65
C THR A 39 9.96 15.23 4.34
N ALA A 40 10.23 13.93 4.28
CA ALA A 40 11.55 13.39 3.97
C ALA A 40 11.57 12.80 2.56
N HIS A 41 12.68 12.99 1.85
CA HIS A 41 12.93 12.30 0.58
C HIS A 41 13.05 10.78 0.80
N VAL A 42 12.35 10.00 -0.01
CA VAL A 42 12.43 8.53 0.00
C VAL A 42 13.41 8.11 -1.08
N ALA A 43 14.67 7.90 -0.70
CA ALA A 43 15.74 7.56 -1.64
C ALA A 43 15.59 6.17 -2.27
N THR A 44 15.03 5.19 -1.54
CA THR A 44 14.95 3.81 -2.01
C THR A 44 13.62 3.14 -1.66
N LEU A 45 13.08 2.39 -2.61
CA LEU A 45 11.91 1.53 -2.44
C LEU A 45 12.15 0.16 -3.07
N THR A 46 11.60 -0.89 -2.49
CA THR A 46 11.52 -2.17 -3.18
C THR A 46 10.41 -2.13 -4.22
N TYR A 47 10.44 -3.02 -5.22
CA TYR A 47 9.32 -3.15 -6.15
C TYR A 47 7.98 -3.39 -5.42
N ASN A 48 8.00 -4.17 -4.33
CA ASN A 48 6.79 -4.44 -3.53
C ASN A 48 6.27 -3.17 -2.84
N GLU A 49 7.16 -2.42 -2.19
CA GLU A 49 6.81 -1.16 -1.52
C GLU A 49 6.26 -0.13 -2.51
N ALA A 50 6.93 0.06 -3.65
CA ALA A 50 6.49 0.99 -4.68
C ALA A 50 5.13 0.58 -5.29
N HIS A 51 4.92 -0.71 -5.53
CA HIS A 51 3.65 -1.23 -6.04
C HIS A 51 2.50 -0.96 -5.06
N LYS A 52 2.71 -1.23 -3.78
CA LYS A 52 1.71 -1.01 -2.73
C LYS A 52 1.41 0.46 -2.51
N ALA A 53 2.45 1.29 -2.44
CA ALA A 53 2.30 2.74 -2.35
C ALA A 53 1.48 3.29 -3.53
N SER A 54 1.77 2.82 -4.75
CA SER A 54 1.07 3.23 -5.96
C SER A 54 -0.39 2.79 -6.00
N MET A 55 -0.70 1.55 -5.60
CA MET A 55 -2.09 1.09 -5.43
C MET A 55 -2.88 1.95 -4.44
N MET A 56 -2.23 2.41 -3.38
CA MET A 56 -2.84 3.14 -2.27
C MET A 56 -2.84 4.66 -2.47
N GLY A 57 -2.71 5.12 -3.72
CA GLY A 57 -2.89 6.53 -4.11
C GLY A 57 -1.60 7.32 -4.34
N MET A 58 -0.43 6.77 -4.02
CA MET A 58 0.84 7.48 -4.17
C MET A 58 1.27 7.52 -5.65
N LYS A 59 1.47 8.71 -6.21
CA LYS A 59 1.82 8.85 -7.63
C LYS A 59 3.31 8.61 -7.87
N ILE A 60 3.76 7.35 -7.83
CA ILE A 60 5.16 6.96 -8.11
C ILE A 60 5.32 6.46 -9.55
N VAL A 61 4.90 5.26 -9.88
CA VAL A 61 5.00 4.67 -11.22
C VAL A 61 3.79 3.75 -11.38
N GLN A 62 3.24 3.66 -12.58
CA GLN A 62 2.09 2.79 -12.83
C GLN A 62 2.41 1.32 -12.47
N ASN A 63 1.46 0.62 -11.84
CA ASN A 63 1.65 -0.74 -11.33
C ASN A 63 2.13 -1.75 -12.37
N PRO A 64 1.60 -1.78 -13.62
CA PRO A 64 2.11 -2.69 -14.65
C PRO A 64 3.59 -2.45 -14.98
N ALA A 65 4.06 -1.21 -14.84
CA ALA A 65 5.44 -0.82 -15.12
C ALA A 65 6.38 -1.35 -14.03
N ILE A 66 5.97 -1.23 -12.77
CA ILE A 66 6.69 -1.80 -11.63
C ILE A 66 6.74 -3.33 -11.73
N ALA A 67 5.63 -3.96 -12.13
CA ALA A 67 5.55 -5.41 -12.29
C ALA A 67 6.52 -5.92 -13.39
N MET A 68 6.55 -5.25 -14.55
CA MET A 68 7.49 -5.57 -15.63
C MET A 68 8.95 -5.37 -15.19
N ALA A 69 9.25 -4.25 -14.53
CA ALA A 69 10.59 -3.97 -14.02
C ALA A 69 11.05 -5.06 -13.03
N ARG A 70 10.15 -5.52 -12.16
CA ARG A 70 10.41 -6.63 -11.23
C ARG A 70 10.68 -7.94 -11.96
N GLN A 71 9.87 -8.31 -12.95
CA GLN A 71 10.05 -9.54 -13.73
C GLN A 71 11.42 -9.58 -14.43
N CYS A 72 11.85 -8.44 -14.95
CA CYS A 72 13.13 -8.30 -15.62
C CYS A 72 14.27 -7.91 -14.67
N SER A 73 14.05 -7.80 -13.36
CA SER A 73 15.03 -7.30 -12.39
C SER A 73 15.73 -6.01 -12.85
N GLN A 74 14.98 -5.07 -13.41
CA GLN A 74 15.45 -3.80 -13.96
C GLN A 74 15.20 -2.64 -12.99
N PRO A 75 16.25 -2.05 -12.38
CA PRO A 75 16.08 -0.91 -11.48
C PRO A 75 15.42 0.28 -12.18
N LEU A 76 14.53 0.96 -11.47
CA LEU A 76 13.87 2.18 -11.94
C LEU A 76 14.37 3.38 -11.15
N PHE A 77 14.83 4.41 -11.85
CA PHE A 77 15.21 5.69 -11.27
C PHE A 77 14.07 6.68 -11.46
N VAL A 78 13.50 7.20 -10.38
CA VAL A 78 12.54 8.31 -10.43
C VAL A 78 13.34 9.58 -10.19
N VAL A 79 13.43 10.44 -11.20
CA VAL A 79 14.34 11.60 -11.22
C VAL A 79 13.50 12.87 -11.24
N PRO A 80 13.56 13.71 -10.20
CA PRO A 80 12.95 15.04 -10.24
C PRO A 80 13.61 15.88 -11.33
N ILE A 81 12.81 16.59 -12.13
CA ILE A 81 13.30 17.45 -13.21
C ILE A 81 14.11 18.62 -12.63
N ASP A 82 13.58 19.25 -11.58
CA ASP A 82 14.17 20.45 -10.98
C ASP A 82 15.30 20.15 -9.99
N GLU A 83 15.30 18.95 -9.39
CA GLU A 83 16.26 18.52 -8.35
C GLU A 83 16.78 17.08 -8.61
N PRO A 84 17.58 16.85 -9.67
CA PRO A 84 18.01 15.50 -10.06
C PRO A 84 18.79 14.74 -8.98
N GLU A 85 19.46 15.44 -8.07
CA GLU A 85 20.17 14.89 -6.92
C GLU A 85 19.24 14.22 -5.90
N LYS A 86 17.96 14.58 -5.87
CA LYS A 86 16.92 13.93 -5.06
C LYS A 86 16.25 12.80 -5.84
N SER A 87 17.02 12.01 -6.59
CA SER A 87 16.50 10.84 -7.27
C SER A 87 16.15 9.72 -6.29
N SER A 88 15.15 8.91 -6.64
CA SER A 88 14.75 7.71 -5.92
C SER A 88 14.99 6.46 -6.77
N VAL A 89 15.42 5.37 -6.16
CA VAL A 89 15.64 4.08 -6.83
C VAL A 89 14.60 3.06 -6.37
N ILE A 90 13.93 2.42 -7.32
CA ILE A 90 13.04 1.27 -7.08
C ILE A 90 13.74 0.00 -7.57
N GLN A 91 13.99 -0.95 -6.66
CA GLN A 91 14.76 -2.17 -6.98
C GLN A 91 14.32 -3.41 -6.18
N GLY A 92 15.00 -4.54 -6.34
CA GLY A 92 14.57 -5.83 -5.75
C GLY A 92 14.83 -5.97 -4.25
N GLN A 93 16.05 -5.68 -3.81
CA GLN A 93 16.49 -5.84 -2.43
C GLN A 93 17.15 -4.56 -1.94
N ILE A 94 16.94 -4.22 -0.68
CA ILE A 94 17.55 -3.06 -0.03
C ILE A 94 18.22 -3.58 1.24
N LYS A 95 19.53 -3.32 1.38
CA LYS A 95 20.30 -3.84 2.52
C LYS A 95 20.01 -3.08 3.82
N GLU A 96 19.73 -1.78 3.70
CA GLU A 96 19.50 -0.88 4.83
C GLU A 96 18.41 0.14 4.48
N GLY A 97 17.56 0.45 5.44
CA GLY A 97 16.51 1.45 5.27
C GLY A 97 15.59 1.53 6.47
N ASP A 98 14.77 2.58 6.44
CA ASP A 98 13.74 2.84 7.44
C ASP A 98 12.74 1.68 7.55
N ILE A 99 12.26 1.46 8.77
CA ILE A 99 11.17 0.50 9.06
C ILE A 99 9.88 0.99 8.41
N VAL A 100 9.62 2.30 8.50
CA VAL A 100 8.52 3.00 7.82
C VAL A 100 9.10 4.08 6.92
N LYS A 101 9.03 3.84 5.60
CA LYS A 101 9.60 4.72 4.57
C LYS A 101 8.64 5.83 4.19
N CYS A 102 7.38 5.49 3.93
CA CYS A 102 6.36 6.47 3.56
C CYS A 102 4.97 6.07 4.05
N LEU A 103 4.07 7.04 4.03
CA LEU A 103 2.66 6.91 4.27
C LEU A 103 1.87 7.39 3.05
N THR A 104 0.78 6.69 2.77
CA THR A 104 -0.14 7.04 1.70
C THR A 104 -1.57 6.86 2.17
N GLY A 105 -2.47 7.66 1.61
CA GLY A 105 -3.87 7.67 1.96
C GLY A 105 -4.72 7.63 0.70
N LYS A 106 -5.81 6.87 0.74
CA LYS A 106 -6.78 6.80 -0.35
C LYS A 106 -8.20 6.82 0.21
N ALA A 107 -8.96 7.81 -0.22
CA ALA A 107 -10.39 7.92 0.03
C ALA A 107 -11.19 7.18 -1.06
N GLY A 108 -12.50 7.07 -0.86
CA GLY A 108 -13.44 6.45 -1.80
C GLY A 108 -13.30 4.93 -1.82
N CYS A 109 -12.98 4.33 -0.68
CA CYS A 109 -12.94 2.89 -0.45
C CYS A 109 -14.27 2.39 0.14
N ALA A 110 -14.45 1.08 0.13
CA ALA A 110 -15.60 0.41 0.73
C ALA A 110 -15.22 -0.99 1.20
N ILE A 111 -15.97 -1.52 2.17
CA ILE A 111 -15.86 -2.93 2.58
C ILE A 111 -17.12 -3.64 2.11
N LEU A 112 -16.95 -4.72 1.33
CA LEU A 112 -18.01 -5.63 0.94
C LEU A 112 -17.92 -6.87 1.81
N SER A 113 -19.02 -7.18 2.50
CA SER A 113 -19.19 -8.38 3.32
C SER A 113 -20.21 -9.30 2.65
N MET A 114 -19.87 -10.57 2.48
CA MET A 114 -20.75 -11.57 1.87
C MET A 114 -20.53 -12.96 2.47
N ASN A 115 -21.40 -13.91 2.15
CA ASN A 115 -21.20 -15.31 2.54
C ASN A 115 -19.89 -15.88 1.92
N ASP A 116 -19.04 -16.51 2.74
CA ASP A 116 -17.73 -17.03 2.32
C ASP A 116 -17.82 -18.15 1.28
N GLU A 117 -18.85 -19.02 1.35
CA GLU A 117 -19.01 -20.09 0.35
C GLU A 117 -19.27 -19.53 -1.05
N LYS A 118 -19.94 -18.37 -1.11
CA LYS A 118 -20.26 -17.66 -2.35
C LYS A 118 -19.12 -16.73 -2.81
N SER A 119 -18.11 -16.49 -2.00
CA SER A 119 -17.10 -15.46 -2.27
C SER A 119 -16.12 -15.84 -3.38
N ARG A 120 -15.88 -17.14 -3.61
CA ARG A 120 -14.92 -17.62 -4.61
C ARG A 120 -15.30 -17.20 -6.03
N SER A 121 -16.57 -17.31 -6.39
CA SER A 121 -17.06 -16.93 -7.71
C SER A 121 -16.97 -15.42 -7.96
N LEU A 122 -17.16 -14.60 -6.92
CA LEU A 122 -16.92 -13.16 -6.99
C LEU A 122 -15.44 -12.86 -7.23
N GLU A 123 -14.54 -13.49 -6.47
CA GLU A 123 -13.10 -13.27 -6.62
C GLU A 123 -12.60 -13.64 -8.03
N ASP A 124 -13.04 -14.77 -8.56
CA ASP A 124 -12.70 -15.21 -9.93
C ASP A 124 -13.20 -14.21 -10.98
N MET A 125 -14.44 -13.72 -10.86
CA MET A 125 -14.98 -12.70 -11.75
C MET A 125 -14.15 -11.41 -11.71
N LEU A 126 -13.75 -10.96 -10.53
CA LEU A 126 -12.96 -9.73 -10.37
C LEU A 126 -11.55 -9.86 -10.96
N ARG A 127 -10.87 -10.99 -10.70
CA ARG A 127 -9.47 -11.19 -11.13
C ARG A 127 -9.36 -11.59 -12.58
N ILE A 128 -10.18 -12.53 -13.04
CA ILE A 128 -10.04 -13.17 -14.35
C ILE A 128 -10.78 -12.37 -15.42
N TRP A 129 -12.02 -11.97 -15.15
CA TRP A 129 -12.84 -11.32 -16.17
C TRP A 129 -12.60 -9.81 -16.19
N GLU A 130 -12.62 -9.17 -15.02
CA GLU A 130 -12.47 -7.72 -14.90
C GLU A 130 -10.99 -7.28 -14.83
N HIS A 131 -10.04 -8.22 -14.76
CA HIS A 131 -8.59 -7.95 -14.65
C HIS A 131 -8.25 -7.00 -13.49
N ARG A 132 -9.04 -7.05 -12.43
CA ARG A 132 -9.06 -6.06 -11.36
C ARG A 132 -8.11 -6.47 -10.22
N ASN A 133 -7.35 -5.51 -9.73
CA ASN A 133 -6.37 -5.72 -8.66
C ASN A 133 -6.49 -4.68 -7.54
N ASP A 134 -7.51 -3.83 -7.55
CA ASP A 134 -7.74 -2.74 -6.59
C ASP A 134 -8.63 -3.17 -5.40
N PHE A 135 -8.64 -4.46 -5.06
CA PHE A 135 -9.33 -5.00 -3.90
C PHE A 135 -8.42 -5.92 -3.09
N MET A 136 -8.74 -6.09 -1.82
CA MET A 136 -8.02 -6.94 -0.88
C MET A 136 -8.98 -7.82 -0.12
N ASP A 137 -8.70 -9.11 -0.08
CA ASP A 137 -9.36 -10.06 0.81
C ASP A 137 -8.92 -9.81 2.26
N LEU A 138 -9.90 -9.61 3.14
CA LEU A 138 -9.69 -9.36 4.56
C LEU A 138 -9.91 -10.61 5.41
N GLY A 139 -10.16 -11.76 4.78
CA GLY A 139 -10.40 -13.04 5.42
C GLY A 139 -11.86 -13.30 5.75
N ALA A 140 -12.13 -14.55 6.13
CA ALA A 140 -13.43 -15.00 6.58
C ALA A 140 -13.49 -15.05 8.12
N GLU A 141 -14.67 -14.78 8.66
CA GLU A 141 -15.02 -14.85 10.07
C GLU A 141 -16.29 -15.69 10.22
N THR A 142 -16.27 -16.63 11.17
CA THR A 142 -17.46 -17.43 11.51
C THR A 142 -18.20 -16.74 12.64
N LEU A 143 -19.44 -16.37 12.38
CA LEU A 143 -20.34 -15.79 13.37
C LEU A 143 -20.80 -16.84 14.38
N GLU A 144 -21.30 -16.39 15.53
CA GLU A 144 -21.90 -17.26 16.56
C GLU A 144 -23.10 -18.09 16.03
N THR A 145 -23.74 -17.61 14.96
CA THR A 145 -24.83 -18.31 14.25
C THR A 145 -24.34 -19.52 13.45
N GLY A 146 -23.02 -19.69 13.29
CA GLY A 146 -22.40 -20.70 12.42
C GLY A 146 -22.23 -20.24 10.96
N GLU A 147 -22.73 -19.06 10.61
CA GLU A 147 -22.55 -18.48 9.27
C GLU A 147 -21.13 -17.94 9.08
N SER A 148 -20.49 -18.26 7.95
CA SER A 148 -19.18 -17.74 7.57
C SER A 148 -19.34 -16.53 6.65
N ILE A 149 -18.84 -15.37 7.09
CA ILE A 149 -18.83 -14.13 6.33
C ILE A 149 -17.39 -13.81 5.93
N ARG A 150 -17.21 -13.35 4.70
CA ARG A 150 -15.93 -12.86 4.20
C ARG A 150 -16.01 -11.40 3.82
N ASP A 151 -14.97 -10.67 4.19
CA ASP A 151 -14.86 -9.24 3.93
C ASP A 151 -13.82 -8.97 2.83
N PHE A 152 -14.15 -8.04 1.93
CA PHE A 152 -13.26 -7.53 0.90
C PHE A 152 -13.17 -6.00 0.99
N LEU A 153 -11.96 -5.47 1.07
CA LEU A 153 -11.69 -4.04 0.96
C LEU A 153 -11.53 -3.68 -0.51
N PHE A 154 -12.43 -2.85 -1.04
CA PHE A 154 -12.32 -2.25 -2.36
C PHE A 154 -11.72 -0.85 -2.26
N LEU A 155 -10.71 -0.57 -3.07
CA LEU A 155 -10.08 0.74 -3.15
C LEU A 155 -10.85 1.69 -4.09
N ASP A 156 -11.82 1.18 -4.85
CA ASP A 156 -12.73 1.94 -5.70
C ASP A 156 -14.19 1.63 -5.35
N SER A 157 -14.81 2.50 -4.55
CA SER A 157 -16.22 2.38 -4.16
C SER A 157 -17.19 2.73 -5.30
N ASP A 158 -16.78 3.53 -6.29
CA ASP A 158 -17.65 3.88 -7.41
C ASP A 158 -17.92 2.66 -8.30
N PHE A 159 -16.96 1.75 -8.39
CA PHE A 159 -17.16 0.45 -9.02
C PHE A 159 -18.29 -0.33 -8.35
N LEU A 160 -18.27 -0.44 -7.02
CA LEU A 160 -19.30 -1.16 -6.27
C LEU A 160 -20.67 -0.53 -6.51
N ARG A 161 -20.78 0.81 -6.40
CA ARG A 161 -22.03 1.55 -6.65
C ARG A 161 -22.63 1.29 -8.03
N LYS A 162 -21.78 1.23 -9.06
CA LYS A 162 -22.22 0.98 -10.44
C LYS A 162 -22.64 -0.46 -10.71
N ASN A 163 -22.24 -1.41 -9.86
CA ASN A 163 -22.41 -2.84 -10.09
C ASN A 163 -23.22 -3.54 -8.99
N GLU A 164 -23.90 -2.82 -8.09
CA GLU A 164 -24.58 -3.40 -6.94
C GLU A 164 -25.58 -4.52 -7.32
N GLU A 165 -26.38 -4.32 -8.38
CA GLU A 165 -27.32 -5.35 -8.85
C GLU A 165 -26.61 -6.63 -9.30
N ARG A 166 -25.52 -6.49 -10.07
CA ARG A 166 -24.71 -7.61 -10.52
C ARG A 166 -24.05 -8.33 -9.33
N LEU A 167 -23.58 -7.57 -8.35
CA LEU A 167 -22.96 -8.11 -7.13
C LEU A 167 -23.98 -8.89 -6.30
N LYS A 168 -25.22 -8.40 -6.15
CA LYS A 168 -26.30 -9.10 -5.45
C LYS A 168 -26.67 -10.44 -6.10
N GLY A 169 -26.38 -10.61 -7.40
CA GLY A 169 -26.50 -11.91 -8.07
C GLY A 169 -25.56 -12.99 -7.53
N PHE A 170 -24.44 -12.61 -6.89
CA PHE A 170 -23.56 -13.57 -6.20
C PHE A 170 -24.06 -13.90 -4.79
N ASP A 171 -24.52 -12.88 -4.07
CA ASP A 171 -25.10 -13.04 -2.74
C ASP A 171 -26.13 -11.93 -2.46
N GLU A 172 -27.41 -12.29 -2.40
CA GLU A 172 -28.50 -11.33 -2.11
C GLU A 172 -28.32 -10.67 -0.73
N GLY A 173 -27.66 -11.36 0.20
CA GLY A 173 -27.39 -10.90 1.56
C GLY A 173 -26.14 -10.03 1.71
N LEU A 174 -25.43 -9.73 0.62
CA LEU A 174 -24.20 -8.93 0.70
C LEU A 174 -24.46 -7.55 1.30
N LYS A 175 -23.48 -7.03 2.04
CA LYS A 175 -23.49 -5.71 2.65
C LYS A 175 -22.29 -4.92 2.18
N ILE A 176 -22.47 -3.63 1.90
CA ILE A 176 -21.39 -2.75 1.49
C ILE A 176 -21.35 -1.54 2.43
N GLU A 177 -20.25 -1.38 3.15
CA GLU A 177 -19.96 -0.19 3.95
C GLU A 177 -19.18 0.82 3.08
N TYR A 178 -19.85 1.91 2.71
CA TYR A 178 -19.30 3.02 1.93
C TYR A 178 -18.76 4.16 2.81
N GLY A 179 -18.06 5.11 2.20
CA GLY A 179 -17.55 6.31 2.89
C GLY A 179 -16.30 6.01 3.72
N LEU A 180 -15.58 4.96 3.35
CA LEU A 180 -14.35 4.51 3.99
C LEU A 180 -13.16 4.97 3.19
N GLY A 181 -12.05 5.23 3.88
CA GLY A 181 -10.75 5.41 3.27
C GLY A 181 -9.69 4.64 4.02
N VAL A 182 -8.51 4.56 3.43
CA VAL A 182 -7.37 3.80 3.96
C VAL A 182 -6.19 4.72 4.19
N VAL A 183 -5.48 4.49 5.29
CA VAL A 183 -4.14 5.01 5.54
C VAL A 183 -3.18 3.84 5.62
N THR A 184 -2.16 3.86 4.78
CA THR A 184 -1.23 2.74 4.63
C THR A 184 0.19 3.21 4.95
N LEU A 185 0.81 2.52 5.90
CA LEU A 185 2.24 2.63 6.18
C LEU A 185 2.97 1.66 5.24
N ILE A 186 4.01 2.15 4.57
CA ILE A 186 4.84 1.37 3.65
C ILE A 186 6.27 1.37 4.17
N GLY A 187 6.88 0.19 4.21
CA GLY A 187 8.26 0.03 4.63
C GLY A 187 8.67 -1.43 4.80
N ASP A 188 9.81 -1.65 5.43
CA ASP A 188 10.42 -2.98 5.51
C ASP A 188 10.59 -3.43 6.96
N ARG A 189 10.69 -4.74 7.20
CA ARG A 189 10.96 -5.34 8.52
C ARG A 189 9.97 -4.94 9.63
N MET A 190 8.78 -4.45 9.27
CA MET A 190 7.72 -4.13 10.24
C MET A 190 7.28 -5.35 11.06
N LYS A 191 7.46 -6.56 10.53
CA LYS A 191 7.17 -7.82 11.24
C LYS A 191 8.08 -8.01 12.45
N ASP A 192 9.34 -7.64 12.28
CA ASP A 192 10.40 -7.87 13.28
C ASP A 192 10.69 -6.60 14.10
N SER A 193 9.90 -5.54 13.88
CA SER A 193 10.04 -4.23 14.53
C SER A 193 8.85 -4.00 15.49
N PRO A 194 9.00 -4.33 16.79
CA PRO A 194 7.90 -4.23 17.74
C PRO A 194 7.51 -2.77 17.96
N GLY A 195 6.21 -2.49 18.06
CA GLY A 195 5.70 -1.17 18.41
C GLY A 195 5.25 -0.29 17.24
N VAL A 196 5.64 -0.60 15.99
CA VAL A 196 5.22 0.19 14.80
C VAL A 196 3.70 0.33 14.72
N ALA A 197 2.97 -0.79 14.79
CA ALA A 197 1.51 -0.79 14.76
C ALA A 197 0.90 -0.01 15.94
N SER A 198 1.44 -0.19 17.15
CA SER A 198 0.96 0.48 18.36
C SER A 198 1.15 2.00 18.29
N ILE A 199 2.33 2.45 17.85
CA ILE A 199 2.64 3.86 17.64
C ILE A 199 1.69 4.46 16.59
N ALA A 200 1.48 3.77 15.46
CA ALA A 200 0.56 4.24 14.42
C ALA A 200 -0.88 4.38 14.93
N ILE A 201 -1.40 3.38 15.64
CA ILE A 201 -2.76 3.41 16.20
C ILE A 201 -2.89 4.52 17.26
N SER A 202 -1.91 4.65 18.16
CA SER A 202 -1.94 5.66 19.22
C SER A 202 -1.81 7.10 18.71
N ALA A 203 -1.30 7.30 17.49
CA ALA A 203 -1.16 8.61 16.87
C ALA A 203 -2.51 9.23 16.46
N ILE A 204 -3.50 8.41 16.09
CA ILE A 204 -4.79 8.87 15.52
C ILE A 204 -5.88 9.08 16.57
N LYS A 205 -5.59 9.92 17.56
CA LYS A 205 -6.52 10.22 18.67
C LYS A 205 -7.83 10.83 18.16
N GLY A 206 -8.96 10.25 18.56
CA GLY A 206 -10.29 10.73 18.19
C GLY A 206 -10.76 10.33 16.79
N ILE A 207 -10.02 9.46 16.09
CA ILE A 207 -10.44 8.88 14.82
C ILE A 207 -10.77 7.40 15.05
N ASN A 208 -11.99 7.00 14.72
CA ASN A 208 -12.42 5.61 14.83
C ASN A 208 -11.73 4.74 13.75
N ILE A 209 -11.15 3.62 14.17
CA ILE A 209 -10.61 2.60 13.28
C ILE A 209 -11.74 1.64 12.93
N LYS A 210 -12.04 1.52 11.64
CA LYS A 210 -13.07 0.62 11.10
C LYS A 210 -12.52 -0.80 10.90
N ARG A 211 -11.27 -0.91 10.45
CA ARG A 211 -10.54 -2.17 10.28
C ARG A 211 -9.04 -1.90 10.35
N GLY A 212 -8.28 -2.81 10.94
CA GLY A 212 -6.82 -2.82 10.87
C GLY A 212 -6.32 -4.06 10.13
N ILE A 213 -5.46 -3.88 9.12
CA ILE A 213 -4.88 -4.98 8.35
C ILE A 213 -3.37 -4.95 8.59
N PHE A 214 -2.91 -5.90 9.41
CA PHE A 214 -1.50 -6.05 9.70
C PHE A 214 -0.94 -7.13 8.78
N ALA A 215 -0.42 -6.69 7.63
CA ALA A 215 0.25 -7.55 6.67
C ALA A 215 1.76 -7.27 6.64
N PRO A 216 2.48 -7.36 7.78
CA PRO A 216 3.86 -6.88 7.88
C PRO A 216 4.83 -7.67 7.01
N HIS A 217 4.51 -8.93 6.69
CA HIS A 217 5.24 -9.76 5.71
C HIS A 217 5.24 -9.18 4.29
N THR A 218 4.31 -8.27 4.03
CA THR A 218 4.10 -7.69 2.72
C THR A 218 4.46 -6.20 2.71
N SER A 219 5.29 -5.72 3.63
CA SER A 219 5.75 -4.32 3.62
C SER A 219 4.65 -3.27 3.81
N GLN A 220 3.51 -3.63 4.43
CA GLN A 220 2.45 -2.66 4.70
C GLN A 220 1.64 -2.93 5.99
N ILE A 221 1.16 -1.86 6.60
CA ILE A 221 0.10 -1.85 7.61
C ILE A 221 -0.99 -0.91 7.09
N ILE A 222 -2.24 -1.37 7.03
CA ILE A 222 -3.36 -0.58 6.54
C ILE A 222 -4.33 -0.34 7.69
N ILE A 223 -4.77 0.91 7.83
CA ILE A 223 -5.77 1.33 8.79
C ILE A 223 -6.94 1.91 7.99
N VAL A 224 -8.12 1.31 8.13
CA VAL A 224 -9.35 1.77 7.50
C VAL A 224 -10.05 2.74 8.45
N VAL A 225 -10.42 3.91 7.94
CA VAL A 225 -11.07 5.02 8.66
C VAL A 225 -12.20 5.60 7.81
N GLU A 226 -12.97 6.55 8.34
CA GLU A 226 -13.91 7.34 7.52
C GLU A 226 -13.16 8.22 6.50
N ASP A 227 -13.73 8.41 5.30
CA ASP A 227 -13.11 9.14 4.19
C ASP A 227 -12.59 10.53 4.59
N LYS A 228 -13.42 11.29 5.29
CA LYS A 228 -13.08 12.65 5.78
C LYS A 228 -11.87 12.67 6.73
N SER A 229 -11.56 11.53 7.35
CA SER A 229 -10.50 11.40 8.36
C SER A 229 -9.18 10.91 7.78
N VAL A 230 -9.12 10.48 6.51
CA VAL A 230 -7.90 9.93 5.88
C VAL A 230 -6.72 10.88 6.01
N ASN A 231 -6.89 12.15 5.62
CA ASN A 231 -5.82 13.13 5.64
C ASN A 231 -5.35 13.45 7.07
N ALA A 232 -6.28 13.59 8.01
CA ALA A 232 -5.96 13.84 9.41
C ALA A 232 -5.22 12.66 10.06
N ALA A 233 -5.69 11.44 9.80
CA ALA A 233 -5.05 10.21 10.25
C ALA A 233 -3.65 10.07 9.68
N MET A 234 -3.48 10.25 8.37
CA MET A 234 -2.17 10.17 7.71
C MET A 234 -1.18 11.21 8.26
N ALA A 235 -1.62 12.45 8.42
CA ALA A 235 -0.79 13.52 8.99
C ALA A 235 -0.39 13.24 10.45
N ALA A 236 -1.30 12.68 11.25
CA ALA A 236 -1.02 12.34 12.65
C ALA A 236 -0.02 11.18 12.77
N ILE A 237 -0.16 10.13 11.97
CA ILE A 237 0.78 8.99 11.97
C ILE A 237 2.14 9.42 11.44
N HIS A 238 2.19 10.28 10.41
CA HIS A 238 3.45 10.75 9.84
C HIS A 238 4.32 11.50 10.86
N LEU A 239 3.73 12.27 11.79
CA LEU A 239 4.46 12.90 12.90
C LEU A 239 5.19 11.91 13.81
N LYS A 240 4.73 10.66 13.85
CA LYS A 240 5.32 9.57 14.63
C LYS A 240 6.24 8.67 13.81
N ARG A 241 6.47 8.96 12.52
CA ARG A 241 7.33 8.16 11.65
C ARG A 241 8.74 8.01 12.21
N ASP A 242 9.35 9.11 12.68
CA ASP A 242 10.70 9.05 13.23
C ASP A 242 10.75 8.17 14.49
N GLU A 243 9.74 8.25 15.35
CA GLU A 243 9.62 7.38 16.54
C GLU A 243 9.56 5.89 16.13
N MET A 244 8.80 5.56 15.08
CA MET A 244 8.71 4.19 14.53
C MET A 244 10.04 3.70 13.92
N ASN A 245 10.90 4.60 13.45
CA ASN A 245 12.20 4.24 12.87
C ASN A 245 13.33 4.12 13.92
N HIS A 246 13.15 4.66 15.12
CA HIS A 246 14.15 4.64 16.20
C HIS A 246 13.84 3.62 17.33
N LEU A 247 12.93 2.68 17.07
CA LEU A 247 12.61 1.60 18.01
C LEU A 247 13.88 0.76 18.32
N PRO A 248 14.14 0.43 19.60
CA PRO A 248 15.28 -0.40 19.96
C PRO A 248 15.12 -1.80 19.36
N SER A 249 15.85 -2.06 18.26
CA SER A 249 16.05 -3.40 17.72
C SER A 249 16.79 -4.24 18.77
N LYS A 250 16.17 -5.32 19.27
CA LYS A 250 16.90 -6.35 20.01
C LYS A 250 17.99 -6.88 19.08
N LYS A 251 19.25 -6.55 19.36
CA LYS A 251 20.41 -7.22 18.77
C LYS A 251 20.19 -8.73 18.93
N ALA A 252 20.28 -9.47 17.82
CA ALA A 252 20.29 -10.93 17.85
C ALA A 252 21.30 -11.41 18.90
N PRO A 253 20.99 -12.47 19.69
CA PRO A 253 21.94 -12.98 20.67
C PRO A 253 23.23 -13.33 19.92
N LYS A 254 24.33 -12.70 20.34
CA LYS A 254 25.68 -13.11 19.90
C LYS A 254 25.78 -14.60 20.18
N ARG A 255 26.01 -15.40 19.15
CA ARG A 255 26.45 -16.79 19.33
C ARG A 255 27.69 -16.71 20.22
N ILE A 256 27.56 -17.23 21.43
CA ILE A 256 28.69 -17.48 22.31
C ILE A 256 29.41 -18.67 21.67
N ASN A 257 30.69 -18.47 21.37
CA ASN A 257 31.59 -19.50 20.85
C ASN A 257 31.72 -20.66 21.84
#